data_AF-A0A6P2AKI5-F1
#
_entry.id   AF-A0A6P2AKI5-F1
#
_cell.length_a   1.000
_cell.length_b   1.000
_cell.length_c   1.000
_cell.angle_alpha   90.00
_cell.angle_beta   90.00
_cell.angle_gamma   90.00
#
_symmetry.space_group_name_H-M   'P 1'
#
loop_
_entity.id
_entity.type
_entity.pdbx_description
1 polymer ?
#
loop_
_entity_poly.entity_id
_entity_poly.type
_entity_poly.pdbx_seq_one_letter_code
_entity_poly.pdbx_strand_id
1 'polypeptide(L)' 'AVVVDVGINRVVNGETGKARLVGDVDYESVATVAGAITPVPGGIGPMTVAMLLENTVLSYQQRLGG' A
#
# COMPACT_ATOMS: atom_id res chain seq x y z
N ALA A 1 16.81 -5.56 -5.90
CA ALA A 1 16.27 -5.09 -4.61
C ALA A 1 14.76 -5.30 -4.56
N VAL A 2 14.14 -5.29 -3.38
CA VAL A 2 12.66 -5.32 -3.22
C VAL A 2 12.22 -3.92 -2.81
N VAL A 3 11.17 -3.41 -3.46
CA VAL A 3 10.64 -2.06 -3.21
C VAL A 3 9.21 -2.17 -2.71
N VAL A 4 8.95 -1.55 -1.57
CA VAL A 4 7.61 -1.45 -0.97
C VAL A 4 7.22 0.02 -1.01
N ASP A 5 6.27 0.33 -1.88
CA ASP A 5 5.70 1.67 -2.05
C ASP A 5 4.53 1.85 -1.09
N VAL A 6 4.80 2.53 0.02
CA VAL A 6 3.82 2.83 1.08
C VAL A 6 3.06 4.13 0.85
N GLY A 7 3.45 4.90 -0.17
CA GLY A 7 2.88 6.20 -0.48
C GLY A 7 1.46 6.09 -0.97
N ILE A 8 0.57 6.94 -0.46
CA ILE A 8 -0.78 7.13 -1.01
C ILE A 8 -1.03 8.61 -1.18
N ASN A 9 -0.73 9.12 -2.38
CA ASN A 9 -0.90 10.50 -2.75
C ASN A 9 -2.05 10.64 -3.76
N ARG A 10 -2.94 11.62 -3.55
CA ARG A 10 -4.05 11.92 -4.46
C ARG A 10 -3.67 13.10 -5.34
N VAL A 11 -3.59 12.87 -6.64
CA VAL A 11 -3.28 13.92 -7.63
C VAL A 11 -4.50 14.14 -8.51
N VAL A 12 -4.91 15.40 -8.67
CA VAL A 12 -6.03 15.81 -9.53
C VAL A 12 -5.48 16.18 -10.91
N ASN A 13 -6.01 15.57 -11.95
CA ASN A 13 -5.70 15.97 -13.33
C ASN A 13 -6.42 17.29 -13.63
N GLY A 14 -5.66 18.34 -13.92
CA GLY A 14 -6.18 19.70 -14.14
C GLY A 14 -7.09 19.85 -15.36
N GLU A 15 -6.99 18.96 -16.35
CA GLU A 15 -7.78 19.01 -17.59
C GLU A 15 -9.10 18.23 -17.48
N THR A 16 -9.06 17.08 -16.80
CA THR A 16 -10.22 16.16 -16.69
C THR A 16 -10.95 16.26 -15.36
N GLY A 17 -10.36 16.91 -14.36
CA GLY A 17 -10.87 16.99 -12.99
C GLY A 17 -10.84 15.66 -12.22
N LYS A 18 -10.38 14.57 -12.84
CA LYS A 18 -10.34 13.24 -12.22
C LYS A 18 -9.13 13.12 -11.29
N ALA A 19 -9.34 12.49 -10.13
CA ALA A 19 -8.29 12.18 -9.19
C ALA A 19 -7.69 10.79 -9.45
N ARG A 20 -6.37 10.68 -9.42
CA ARG A 20 -5.62 9.42 -9.45
C ARG A 20 -4.84 9.24 -8.15
N LEU A 21 -4.70 7.99 -7.72
CA LEU A 21 -3.78 7.62 -6.64
C LEU A 21 -2.41 7.30 -7.23
N VAL A 22 -1.37 7.88 -6.64
CA VAL A 22 0.04 7.65 -6.98
C VAL A 22 0.83 7.37 -5.71
N GLY A 23 1.86 6.54 -5.84
CA GLY A 23 2.76 6.19 -4.73
C GLY A 23 3.93 7.17 -4.59
N ASP A 24 4.90 6.80 -3.78
CA ASP A 24 6.14 7.57 -3.58
C ASP A 24 7.20 7.26 -4.63
N VAL A 25 7.00 6.18 -5.40
CA VAL A 25 7.98 5.66 -6.35
C VAL A 25 7.51 5.86 -7.79
N ASP A 26 8.45 6.23 -8.67
CA ASP A 26 8.25 6.10 -10.11
C ASP A 26 8.30 4.62 -10.52
N TYR A 27 7.12 4.02 -10.67
CA TYR A 27 6.97 2.59 -10.91
C TYR A 27 7.66 2.15 -12.21
N GLU A 28 7.60 2.93 -13.28
CA GLU A 28 8.10 2.51 -14.59
C GLU A 28 9.62 2.38 -14.60
N SER A 29 10.33 3.36 -14.04
CA SER A 29 11.79 3.30 -13.96
C SER A 29 12.26 2.21 -12.98
N VAL A 30 11.59 2.09 -11.83
CA VAL A 30 12.02 1.16 -10.77
C VAL A 30 11.66 -0.29 -11.06
N ALA A 31 10.57 -0.58 -11.79
CA ALA A 31 10.19 -1.94 -12.16
C ALA A 31 11.25 -2.66 -13.00
N THR A 32 12.12 -1.93 -13.70
CA THR A 32 13.21 -2.52 -14.50
C THR A 32 14.43 -2.95 -13.68
N VAL A 33 14.57 -2.44 -12.45
CA VAL A 33 15.74 -2.67 -11.57
C VAL A 33 15.35 -3.48 -10.32
N ALA A 34 14.11 -3.33 -9.85
CA ALA A 34 13.61 -4.06 -8.70
C ALA A 34 13.27 -5.51 -9.08
N GLY A 35 13.59 -6.45 -8.19
CA GLY A 35 13.16 -7.85 -8.32
C GLY A 35 11.69 -8.05 -7.92
N ALA A 36 11.14 -7.13 -7.13
CA ALA A 36 9.72 -7.02 -6.81
C ALA A 36 9.38 -5.58 -6.40
N ILE A 37 8.19 -5.11 -6.77
CA ILE A 37 7.67 -3.77 -6.44
C ILE A 37 6.16 -3.83 -6.19
N THR A 38 5.67 -3.09 -5.18
CA THR A 38 4.22 -2.97 -4.94
C THR A 38 3.63 -1.83 -5.76
N PRO A 39 2.56 -2.05 -6.55
CA PRO A 39 1.95 -0.99 -7.34
C PRO A 39 1.07 -0.07 -6.48
N VAL A 40 0.94 1.20 -6.90
CA VAL A 40 -0.09 2.11 -6.39
C VAL A 40 -0.94 2.60 -7.57
N PRO A 41 -2.27 2.36 -7.57
CA PRO A 41 -3.06 1.67 -6.55
C PRO A 41 -2.90 0.12 -6.57
N GLY A 42 -3.32 -0.54 -5.48
CA GLY A 42 -3.44 -2.00 -5.42
C GLY A 42 -2.37 -2.74 -4.60
N GLY A 43 -1.37 -2.04 -4.07
CA GLY A 43 -0.30 -2.61 -3.26
C GLY A 43 -0.62 -2.65 -1.76
N ILE A 44 -0.14 -1.64 -1.02
CA ILE A 44 -0.12 -1.69 0.45
C ILE A 44 -1.48 -1.49 1.14
N GLY A 45 -2.43 -0.81 0.49
CA GLY A 45 -3.72 -0.46 1.09
C GLY A 45 -4.51 -1.66 1.63
N PRO A 46 -4.75 -2.72 0.84
CA PRO A 46 -5.38 -3.95 1.32
C PRO A 46 -4.63 -4.63 2.47
N MET A 47 -3.29 -4.62 2.45
CA MET A 47 -2.48 -5.20 3.52
C MET A 47 -2.63 -4.43 4.83
N THR A 48 -2.69 -3.10 4.80
CA THR A 48 -2.94 -2.28 6.01
C THR A 48 -4.24 -2.67 6.70
N VAL A 49 -5.30 -2.93 5.94
CA VAL A 49 -6.59 -3.38 6.49
C VAL A 49 -6.47 -4.80 7.05
N ALA A 50 -5.82 -5.71 6.33
CA ALA A 50 -5.62 -7.09 6.80
C ALA A 50 -4.83 -7.14 8.12
N MET A 51 -3.74 -6.38 8.23
CA MET A 51 -2.90 -6.31 9.43
C MET A 51 -3.64 -5.71 10.63
N LEU A 52 -4.53 -4.74 10.40
CA LEU A 52 -5.39 -4.22 11.46
C LEU A 52 -6.32 -5.32 12.03
N LEU A 53 -6.92 -6.13 11.15
CA LEU A 53 -7.80 -7.22 11.55
C LEU A 53 -7.01 -8.33 12.26
N GLU A 54 -5.83 -8.69 11.75
CA GLU A 54 -4.94 -9.66 12.40
C GLU A 54 -4.57 -9.22 13.81
N ASN A 55 -4.12 -7.97 13.97
CA ASN A 55 -3.78 -7.41 15.29
C ASN A 55 -5.00 -7.42 16.24
N THR A 56 -6.19 -7.16 15.72
CA THR A 56 -7.44 -7.22 16.50
C THR A 56 -7.72 -8.64 17.00
N VAL A 57 -7.57 -9.65 16.14
CA VAL A 57 -7.76 -11.07 16.51
C VAL A 57 -6.70 -11.52 17.50
N LEU A 58 -5.43 -11.19 17.28
CA LEU A 58 -4.33 -11.50 18.19
C LEU A 58 -4.56 -10.89 19.58
N SER A 59 -4.98 -9.63 19.64
CA SER A 59 -5.32 -8.97 20.90
C SER A 59 -6.48 -9.65 21.63
N TYR A 60 -7.49 -10.13 20.90
CA TYR A 60 -8.62 -10.85 21.49
C TYR A 60 -8.18 -12.21 22.06
N GLN A 61 -7.37 -12.96 21.31
CA GLN A 61 -6.84 -14.25 21.75
C GLN A 61 -5.97 -14.12 23.00
N GLN A 62 -5.09 -13.11 23.05
CA GLN A 62 -4.24 -12.84 24.22
C GLN A 62 -5.06 -12.49 25.47
N ARG A 63 -6.19 -11.81 25.32
CA ARG A 63 -7.07 -11.43 26.44
C ARG A 63 -7.85 -12.62 27.03
N LEU A 64 -8.11 -13.66 26.23
CA LEU A 64 -8.86 -14.85 26.66
C LEU A 64 -7.97 -16.05 27.02
N GLY A 65 -6.72 -16.05 26.57
CA GLY A 65 -5.73 -17.09 26.86
C GLY A 65 -4.85 -16.83 28.09
N GLY A 66 -5.18 -15.81 28.89
CA GLY A 66 -4.51 -15.47 30.15
C GLY A 66 -5.40 -15.75 31.37
#